data_AF-A0A9E4PVB1-F1
#
_entry.id   AF-A0A9E4PVB1-F1
#
_cell.length_a   1.000
_cell.length_b   1.000
_cell.length_c   1.000
_cell.angle_alpha   90.00
_cell.angle_beta   90.00
_cell.angle_gamma   90.00
#
_symmetry.space_group_name_H-M   'P 1'
#
loop_
_entity.id
_entity.type
_entity.pdbx_description
1 polymer ?
#
loop_
_entity_poly.entity_id
_entity_poly.type
_entity_poly.pdbx_seq_one_letter_code
_entity_poly.pdbx_strand_id
1 'polypeptide(L)' 'MGHFYGFKRGDAVTIISGRYQGYQGVVDSAVFQRTVDWPDEYAPGYHVA' A
#
# COMPACT_ATOMS: atom_id res chain seq x y z
N MET A 1 15.34 -11.12 6.28
CA MET A 1 14.09 -11.70 5.73
C MET A 1 13.34 -10.57 5.08
N GLY A 2 13.33 -10.50 3.74
CA GLY A 2 12.71 -9.40 3.02
C GLY A 2 11.20 -9.53 3.08
N HIS A 3 10.52 -8.52 3.60
CA HIS A 3 9.08 -8.44 3.51
C HIS A 3 8.72 -8.24 2.02
N PHE A 4 8.20 -9.28 1.38
CA PHE A 4 7.74 -9.22 0.00
C PHE A 4 6.39 -8.50 -0.04
N TYR A 5 6.44 -7.18 -0.07
CA TYR A 5 5.28 -6.34 -0.35
C TYR A 5 4.86 -6.60 -1.81
N GLY A 6 3.64 -7.11 -2.00
CA GLY A 6 3.21 -7.76 -3.26
C GLY A 6 3.15 -6.87 -4.50
N PHE A 7 3.32 -5.55 -4.36
CA PHE A 7 3.32 -4.61 -5.48
C PHE A 7 4.58 -3.72 -5.46
N LYS A 8 5.03 -3.29 -6.63
CA LYS A 8 6.15 -2.36 -6.82
C LYS A 8 5.72 -1.15 -7.65
N ARG A 9 6.55 -0.11 -7.64
CA ARG A 9 6.36 1.08 -8.48
C ARG A 9 6.13 0.69 -9.94
N GLY A 10 5.09 1.24 -10.55
CA GLY A 10 4.69 0.97 -11.93
C GLY A 10 3.66 -0.16 -12.08
N ASP A 11 3.36 -0.91 -11.03
CA ASP A 11 2.30 -1.92 -11.09
C ASP A 11 0.92 -1.25 -11.15
N ALA A 12 0.07 -1.71 -12.08
CA ALA A 12 -1.33 -1.32 -12.15
C ALA A 12 -2.13 -2.09 -11.09
N VAL A 13 -2.94 -1.37 -10.31
CA VAL A 13 -3.72 -1.92 -9.20
C VAL A 13 -5.15 -1.40 -9.21
N THR A 14 -6.06 -2.19 -8.66
CA THR A 14 -7.45 -1.78 -8.40
C THR A 14 -7.65 -1.75 -6.89
N ILE A 15 -8.16 -0.64 -6.38
CA ILE A 15 -8.51 -0.51 -4.97
C ILE A 15 -9.79 -1.31 -4.71
N ILE A 16 -9.73 -2.32 -3.84
CA ILE A 16 -10.84 -3.25 -3.60
C ILE A 16 -11.74 -2.86 -2.42
N SER A 17 -11.33 -1.90 -1.60
CA SER A 17 -12.05 -1.50 -0.40
C SER A 17 -11.78 -0.05 0.00
N GLY A 18 -12.63 0.50 0.87
CA GLY A 18 -12.51 1.86 1.38
C GLY A 18 -13.05 2.93 0.42
N ARG A 19 -12.68 4.19 0.68
CA ARG A 19 -13.25 5.37 0.00
C ARG A 19 -13.06 5.35 -1.52
N TYR A 20 -11.95 4.78 -2.00
CA TYR A 20 -11.59 4.75 -3.42
C TYR A 20 -11.84 3.38 -4.06
N GLN A 21 -12.73 2.56 -3.49
CA GLN A 21 -13.07 1.24 -4.03
C GLN A 21 -13.50 1.32 -5.51
N GLY A 22 -12.95 0.43 -6.32
CA GLY A 22 -13.14 0.36 -7.77
C GLY A 22 -12.20 1.25 -8.58
N TYR A 23 -11.46 2.17 -7.94
CA TYR A 23 -10.49 3.01 -8.62
C TYR A 23 -9.28 2.21 -9.09
N GLN A 24 -8.88 2.46 -10.33
CA GLN A 24 -7.69 1.89 -10.94
C GLN A 24 -6.61 2.95 -11.01
N GLY A 25 -5.39 2.57 -10.67
CA GLY A 25 -4.24 3.47 -10.76
C GLY A 25 -2.92 2.71 -10.76
N VAL A 26 -1.83 3.45 -10.64
CA VAL A 26 -0.48 2.88 -10.67
C VAL A 26 0.21 3.13 -9.34
N VAL A 27 0.91 2.12 -8.83
CA VAL A 27 1.74 2.28 -7.64
C VAL A 27 2.88 3.26 -7.94
N ASP A 28 2.94 4.37 -7.21
CA ASP A 28 4.04 5.33 -7.30
C ASP A 28 5.15 5.05 -6.28
N SER A 29 4.78 4.76 -5.03
CA SER A 29 5.75 4.51 -3.96
C SER A 29 5.21 3.52 -2.92
N ALA A 30 6.09 2.64 -2.42
CA ALA A 30 5.85 1.86 -1.21
C ALA A 30 6.13 2.73 0.01
N VAL A 31 5.23 2.70 0.99
CA VAL A 31 5.32 3.47 2.24
C VAL A 31 5.19 2.54 3.44
N PHE A 32 5.76 2.97 4.57
CA PHE A 32 5.65 2.27 5.85
C PHE A 32 5.07 3.23 6.87
N GLN A 33 3.94 2.86 7.46
CA GLN A 33 3.27 3.67 8.47
C GLN A 33 3.22 2.89 9.78
N ARG A 34 3.45 3.58 10.90
CA ARG A 34 3.26 2.99 12.23
C ARG A 34 1.79 2.65 12.40
N THR A 35 1.50 1.46 12.91
CA THR A 35 0.11 1.11 13.19
C THR A 35 -0.39 1.87 14.41
N VAL A 36 -1.70 2.14 14.46
CA VAL A 36 -2.32 2.85 15.60
C VAL A 36 -2.35 1.94 16.83
N ASP A 37 -2.66 0.66 16.63
CA ASP A 37 -2.83 -0.31 17.72
C ASP A 37 -1.48 -0.86 18.24
N TRP A 38 -0.46 -0.88 17.38
CA TRP A 38 0.89 -1.38 17.68
C TRP A 38 1.92 -0.36 17.22
N PRO A 39 2.24 0.64 18.06
CA PRO A 39 3.12 1.74 17.66
C PRO A 39 4.53 1.29 17.29
N ASP A 40 5.00 0.14 17.77
CA ASP A 40 6.32 -0.39 17.40
C ASP A 40 6.31 -1.21 16.10
N GLU A 41 5.13 -1.42 15.51
CA GLU A 41 4.95 -2.13 14.24
C GLU A 41 4.73 -1.17 13.07
N TYR A 42 5.40 -1.46 11.96
CA TYR A 42 5.20 -0.76 10.70
C TYR A 42 4.37 -1.61 9.74
N ALA A 43 3.23 -1.07 9.30
CA ALA A 43 2.44 -1.64 8.24
C ALA A 43 2.88 -1.08 6.86
N PRO A 44 3.01 -1.94 5.84
CA PRO A 44 3.22 -1.49 4.47
C PRO A 44 1.97 -0.86 3.88
N GLY A 45 2.17 0.14 3.03
CA GLY A 45 1.15 0.75 2.20
C GLY A 45 1.71 1.17 0.85
N TYR A 46 0.84 1.65 -0.03
CA TYR A 46 1.21 2.13 -1.36
C TYR A 46 0.48 3.44 -1.66
N HIS A 47 1.18 4.40 -2.25
CA HIS A 47 0.53 5.51 -2.93
C HIS A 47 0.16 5.08 -4.35
N VAL A 48 -1.08 5.35 -4.72
CA VAL A 48 -1.65 5.04 -6.04
C VAL A 48 -2.04 6.35 -6.71
N ALA A 49 -1.50 6.60 -7.91
CA ALA A 49 -1.77 7.77 -8.74
C ALA A 49 -2.74 7.45 -9.88
#